data_AF-A0A840ZJ13-F1
#
_entry.id   AF-A0A840ZJ13-F1
#
_cell.length_a   1.000
_cell.length_b   1.000
_cell.length_c   1.000
_cell.angle_alpha   90.00
_cell.angle_beta   90.00
_cell.angle_gamma   90.00
#
_symmetry.space_group_name_H-M   'P 1'
#
loop_
_entity.id
_entity.type
_entity.pdbx_description
1 polymer ?
#
loop_
_entity_poly.entity_id
_entity_poly.type
_entity_poly.pdbx_seq_one_letter_code
_entity_poly.pdbx_strand_id
1 'polypeptide(L)'
;MNVEAAEDNADRAALATFRERLASGEEELIPAEIVDRLLLGESRLRVWREHRGLTVRALAERAGLAQPYLSQIETGRREGTVETYRKLAGALSLGLDDLLG
;
A
#
# COMPACT_ATOMS: atom_id res chain seq x y z
N MET A 1 1.52 22.74 32.69
CA MET A 1 0.74 22.19 31.57
C MET A 1 0.22 20.84 32.03
N ASN A 2 -1.09 20.57 31.93
CA ASN A 2 -1.68 19.28 32.30
C ASN A 2 -1.33 18.22 31.23
N VAL A 3 -1.16 16.95 31.60
CA VAL A 3 -0.83 15.85 30.67
C VAL A 3 -1.93 15.67 29.64
N GLU A 4 -3.18 15.63 30.08
CA GLU A 4 -4.38 15.56 29.23
C GLU A 4 -4.44 16.70 28.20
N ALA A 5 -4.13 17.93 28.64
CA ALA A 5 -4.10 19.09 27.74
C ALA A 5 -2.96 19.02 26.70
N ALA A 6 -1.86 18.31 27.02
CA ALA A 6 -0.77 18.07 26.08
C ALA A 6 -1.13 16.95 25.08
N GLU A 7 -1.80 15.89 25.54
CA GLU A 7 -2.32 14.79 24.71
C GLU A 7 -3.38 15.29 23.72
N ASP A 8 -4.39 16.03 24.19
CA ASP A 8 -5.41 16.66 23.34
C ASP A 8 -4.82 17.58 22.26
N ASN A 9 -3.69 18.24 22.57
CA ASN A 9 -3.01 19.09 21.61
C ASN A 9 -2.25 18.27 20.57
N ALA A 10 -1.60 17.17 21.00
CA ALA A 10 -0.92 16.25 20.10
C ALA A 10 -1.90 15.57 19.14
N ASP A 11 -3.05 15.10 19.63
CA ASP A 11 -4.07 14.44 18.82
C ASP A 11 -4.64 15.37 17.75
N ARG A 12 -4.95 16.62 18.13
CA ARG A 12 -5.40 17.64 17.17
C ARG A 12 -4.34 17.95 16.11
N ALA A 13 -3.07 18.03 16.51
CA ALA A 13 -1.97 18.27 15.58
C ALA A 13 -1.74 17.09 14.61
N ALA A 14 -1.84 15.85 15.10
CA ALA A 14 -1.75 14.65 14.28
C ALA A 14 -2.88 14.58 13.25
N LEU A 15 -4.11 14.86 13.66
CA LEU A 15 -5.26 14.92 12.76
C LEU A 15 -5.13 16.03 11.71
N ALA A 16 -4.60 17.20 12.08
CA ALA A 16 -4.34 18.27 11.13
C ALA A 16 -3.32 17.84 10.07
N THR A 17 -2.21 17.22 10.51
CA THR A 17 -1.16 16.70 9.61
C THR A 17 -1.70 15.64 8.65
N PHE A 18 -2.49 14.68 9.14
CA PHE A 18 -3.13 13.66 8.31
C PHE A 18 -4.06 14.29 7.27
N ARG A 19 -4.88 15.28 7.68
CA ARG A 19 -5.78 15.98 6.76
C ARG A 19 -5.03 16.75 5.68
N GLU A 20 -3.90 17.38 6.01
CA GLU A 20 -3.06 18.07 5.04
C GLU A 20 -2.46 17.10 4.02
N ARG A 21 -1.94 15.95 4.47
CA ARG A 21 -1.40 14.91 3.58
C ARG A 21 -2.47 14.25 2.72
N LEU A 22 -3.65 14.02 3.29
CA LEU A 22 -4.80 13.53 2.53
C LEU A 22 -5.22 14.56 1.47
N ALA A 23 -5.19 15.85 1.79
CA ALA A 23 -5.49 16.91 0.83
C ALA A 23 -4.39 17.07 -0.25
N SER A 24 -3.12 16.81 0.07
CA SER A 24 -2.02 16.81 -0.90
C SER A 24 -1.96 15.54 -1.77
N GLY A 25 -2.70 14.50 -1.39
CA GLY A 25 -2.68 13.18 -2.04
C GLY A 25 -1.47 12.32 -1.65
N GLU A 26 -0.68 12.76 -0.67
CA GLU A 26 0.36 11.93 -0.03
C GLU A 26 -0.25 10.81 0.81
N GLU A 27 -1.49 10.99 1.27
CA GLU A 27 -2.24 10.02 2.05
C GLU A 27 -3.57 9.71 1.34
N GLU A 28 -4.04 8.49 1.46
CA GLU A 28 -5.26 8.02 0.80
C GLU A 28 -6.15 7.31 1.81
N LEU A 29 -7.46 7.61 1.75
CA LEU A 29 -8.45 6.80 2.45
C LEU A 29 -8.78 5.59 1.58
N ILE A 30 -8.52 4.41 2.10
CA ILE A 30 -8.95 3.16 1.49
C ILE A 30 -10.26 2.69 2.12
N PRO A 31 -11.15 2.06 1.33
CA PRO A 31 -12.34 1.48 1.91
C PRO A 31 -11.99 0.25 2.77
N ALA A 32 -12.91 -0.09 3.69
CA ALA A 32 -12.65 -1.06 4.76
C ALA A 32 -12.50 -2.51 4.26
N GLU A 33 -13.17 -2.86 3.17
CA GLU A 33 -13.06 -4.15 2.50
C GLU A 33 -11.64 -4.47 1.99
N ILE A 34 -10.86 -3.44 1.60
CA ILE A 34 -9.44 -3.61 1.24
C ILE A 34 -8.67 -4.03 2.47
N VAL A 35 -8.91 -3.38 3.61
CA VAL A 35 -8.28 -3.73 4.89
C VAL A 35 -8.65 -5.15 5.30
N ASP A 36 -9.92 -5.53 5.19
CA ASP A 36 -10.39 -6.88 5.51
C ASP A 36 -9.66 -7.95 4.68
N ARG A 37 -9.50 -7.73 3.38
CA ARG A 37 -8.77 -8.65 2.49
C ARG A 37 -7.31 -8.81 2.90
N LEU A 38 -6.63 -7.72 3.26
CA LEU A 38 -5.25 -7.76 3.75
C LEU A 38 -5.15 -8.53 5.07
N LEU A 39 -6.06 -8.30 6.01
CA LEU A 39 -6.09 -8.97 7.31
C LEU A 39 -6.43 -10.47 7.20
N LEU A 40 -7.20 -10.86 6.18
CA LEU A 40 -7.50 -12.27 5.88
C LEU A 40 -6.33 -13.01 5.20
N GLY A 41 -5.20 -12.33 4.99
CA GLY A 41 -3.99 -12.94 4.44
C GLY A 41 -4.01 -13.14 2.92
N GLU A 42 -4.89 -12.44 2.20
CA GLU A 42 -4.79 -12.38 0.75
C GLU A 42 -3.45 -11.72 0.33
N SER A 43 -2.92 -12.09 -0.83
CA SER A 43 -1.71 -11.47 -1.37
C SER A 43 -1.85 -9.94 -1.40
N ARG A 44 -1.08 -9.25 -0.56
CA ARG A 44 -1.04 -7.78 -0.48
C ARG A 44 -0.88 -7.14 -1.86
N LEU A 45 0.03 -7.69 -2.66
CA LEU A 45 0.30 -7.24 -4.02
C LEU A 45 -0.94 -7.32 -4.91
N ARG A 46 -1.67 -8.44 -4.84
CA ARG A 46 -2.91 -8.64 -5.59
C ARG A 46 -4.00 -7.66 -5.15
N VAL A 47 -4.21 -7.53 -3.85
CA VAL A 47 -5.23 -6.65 -3.27
C VAL A 47 -5.02 -5.21 -3.75
N TRP A 48 -3.80 -4.70 -3.60
CA TRP A 48 -3.46 -3.35 -4.04
C TRP A 48 -3.53 -3.19 -5.56
N ARG A 49 -3.08 -4.17 -6.34
CA ARG A 49 -3.20 -4.13 -7.81
C ARG A 49 -4.67 -3.99 -8.23
N GLU A 50 -5.55 -4.79 -7.66
CA GLU A 50 -6.98 -4.78 -7.97
C GLU A 50 -7.64 -3.48 -7.50
N HIS A 51 -7.26 -2.96 -6.33
CA HIS A 51 -7.72 -1.65 -5.85
C HIS A 51 -7.33 -0.52 -6.81
N ARG A 52 -6.13 -0.57 -7.39
CA ARG A 52 -5.68 0.37 -8.44
C ARG A 52 -6.31 0.10 -9.81
N GLY A 53 -7.19 -0.90 -9.95
CA GLY A 53 -7.85 -1.27 -11.21
C GLY A 53 -6.91 -1.84 -12.27
N LEU A 54 -5.73 -2.35 -11.87
CA LEU A 54 -4.72 -2.82 -12.80
C LEU A 54 -4.87 -4.31 -13.11
N THR A 55 -4.68 -4.67 -14.37
CA THR A 55 -4.45 -6.07 -14.75
C THR A 55 -3.03 -6.48 -14.36
N VAL A 56 -2.78 -7.78 -14.19
CA VAL A 56 -1.42 -8.30 -13.93
C VAL A 56 -0.45 -7.86 -15.04
N ARG A 57 -0.87 -7.88 -16.30
CA ARG A 57 -0.07 -7.40 -17.42
C ARG A 57 0.29 -5.92 -17.27
N ALA A 58 -0.69 -5.07 -16.97
CA ALA A 58 -0.47 -3.64 -16.82
C ALA A 58 0.49 -3.30 -15.66
N LEU A 59 0.37 -3.99 -14.52
CA LEU A 59 1.30 -3.79 -13.40
C LEU A 59 2.70 -4.29 -13.76
N ALA A 60 2.81 -5.46 -14.41
CA ALA A 60 4.11 -6.00 -14.83
C ALA A 60 4.83 -5.03 -15.78
N GLU A 61 4.11 -4.47 -16.76
CA GLU A 61 4.64 -3.46 -17.68
C GLU A 61 5.11 -2.20 -16.92
N ARG A 62 4.29 -1.66 -16.01
CA ARG A 62 4.67 -0.49 -15.19
C ARG A 62 5.89 -0.73 -14.31
N ALA A 63 6.03 -1.93 -13.76
CA ALA A 63 7.15 -2.30 -12.89
C ALA A 63 8.40 -2.77 -13.66
N GLY A 64 8.33 -2.88 -14.99
CA GLY A 64 9.42 -3.40 -15.82
C GLY A 64 9.72 -4.89 -15.54
N LEU A 65 8.67 -5.68 -15.29
CA LEU A 65 8.74 -7.11 -14.97
C LEU A 65 8.04 -7.95 -16.04
N ALA A 66 8.40 -9.23 -16.12
CA ALA A 66 7.66 -10.19 -16.94
C ALA A 66 6.33 -10.56 -16.26
N GLN A 67 5.21 -10.53 -17.01
CA GLN A 67 3.89 -10.90 -16.48
C GLN A 67 3.85 -12.29 -15.80
N PRO A 68 4.48 -13.37 -16.34
CA PRO A 68 4.48 -14.67 -15.66
C PRO A 68 5.19 -14.62 -14.31
N TYR A 69 6.24 -13.81 -14.17
CA TYR A 69 6.97 -13.63 -12.92
C TYR A 69 6.09 -12.94 -11.87
N LEU A 70 5.41 -11.85 -12.25
CA LEU A 70 4.45 -11.18 -11.35
C LEU A 70 3.32 -12.12 -10.92
N SER A 71 2.79 -12.94 -11.83
CA SER A 71 1.75 -13.91 -11.52
C SER A 71 2.22 -14.97 -10.50
N GLN A 72 3.48 -15.40 -10.57
CA GLN A 72 4.06 -16.32 -9.60
C GLN A 72 4.21 -15.69 -8.21
N ILE A 73 4.52 -14.38 -8.15
CA ILE A 73 4.57 -13.63 -6.89
C ILE A 73 3.18 -13.52 -6.27
N GLU A 74 2.15 -13.11 -7.03
CA GLU A 74 0.78 -12.98 -6.52
C GLU A 74 0.18 -14.31 -6.03
N THR A 75 0.63 -15.44 -6.59
CA THR A 75 0.19 -16.78 -6.19
C THR A 75 1.07 -17.44 -5.13
N GLY A 76 2.12 -16.76 -4.64
CA GLY A 76 3.05 -17.30 -3.65
C GLY A 76 3.95 -18.42 -4.17
N ARG A 77 3.94 -18.70 -5.49
CA ARG A 77 4.79 -19.73 -6.12
C ARG A 77 6.25 -19.32 -6.21
N ARG A 78 6.52 -18.02 -6.16
CA ARG A 78 7.88 -17.47 -6.17
C ARG A 78 7.95 -16.23 -5.31
N GLU A 79 9.00 -16.14 -4.51
CA GLU A 79 9.28 -14.94 -3.74
C GLU A 79 10.03 -13.91 -4.59
N GLY A 80 9.58 -12.66 -4.52
CA GLY A 80 10.26 -11.53 -5.14
C GLY A 80 11.43 -11.04 -4.28
N THR A 81 12.44 -10.44 -4.91
CA THR A 81 13.49 -9.73 -4.16
C THR A 81 12.96 -8.40 -3.59
N VAL A 82 13.63 -7.83 -2.59
CA VAL A 82 13.32 -6.48 -2.10
C VAL A 82 13.31 -5.45 -3.23
N GLU A 83 14.24 -5.57 -4.17
CA GLU A 83 14.29 -4.70 -5.36
C GLU A 83 13.07 -4.89 -6.28
N THR A 84 12.57 -6.12 -6.40
CA THR A 84 11.31 -6.39 -7.13
C THR A 84 10.14 -5.68 -6.44
N TYR A 85 10.04 -5.81 -5.11
CA TYR A 85 8.98 -5.15 -4.35
C TYR A 85 9.09 -3.62 -4.37
N ARG A 86 10.30 -3.05 -4.40
CA ARG A 86 10.49 -1.60 -4.59
C ARG A 86 9.91 -1.11 -5.92
N LYS A 87 10.14 -1.85 -7.02
CA LYS A 87 9.57 -1.53 -8.34
C LYS A 87 8.05 -1.64 -8.34
N LEU A 88 7.50 -2.66 -7.68
CA LEU A 88 6.06 -2.86 -7.58
C LEU A 88 5.39 -1.79 -6.73
N ALA A 89 5.97 -1.44 -5.58
CA ALA A 89 5.49 -0.36 -4.72
C ALA A 89 5.48 0.98 -5.47
N GLY A 90 6.57 1.30 -6.18
CA GLY A 90 6.62 2.49 -7.04
C GLY A 90 5.57 2.49 -8.15
N ALA A 91 5.34 1.35 -8.81
CA ALA A 91 4.32 1.22 -9.85
C ALA A 91 2.87 1.31 -9.33
N LEU A 92 2.66 1.07 -8.04
CA LEU A 92 1.36 1.14 -7.34
C LEU A 92 1.17 2.43 -6.54
N SER A 93 2.18 3.31 -6.50
CA SER A 93 2.23 4.50 -5.64
C SER A 93 2.03 4.14 -4.15
N LEU A 94 2.80 3.16 -3.68
CA LEU A 94 2.78 2.67 -2.30
C LEU A 94 4.18 2.72 -1.67
N GLY A 95 4.21 2.63 -0.35
CA GLY A 95 5.42 2.31 0.40
C GLY A 95 5.79 0.83 0.27
N LEU A 96 7.02 0.49 0.65
CA LEU A 96 7.45 -0.92 0.64
C LEU A 96 6.70 -1.76 1.67
N ASP A 97 6.40 -1.15 2.84
CA ASP A 97 5.75 -1.83 3.96
C ASP A 97 4.30 -2.24 3.65
N ASP A 98 3.64 -1.54 2.72
CA ASP A 98 2.31 -1.89 2.24
C ASP A 98 2.27 -3.29 1.59
N LEU A 99 3.41 -3.75 1.05
CA LEU A 99 3.56 -5.02 0.35
C LEU A 99 4.24 -6.13 1.17
N LEU A 100 5.00 -5.78 2.23
CA LEU A 100 5.84 -6.73 2.98
C LEU A 100 5.48 -6.92 4.47
N GLY A 101 4.46 -6.22 4.97
CA GLY A 101 3.99 -6.37 6.36
C GLY A 101 3.01 -7.51 6.60
#